data_AF-A0A2G6ZTI6-F1
#
_entry.id   AF-A0A2G6ZTI6-F1
#
_cell.length_a   1.000
_cell.length_b   1.000
_cell.length_c   1.000
_cell.angle_alpha   90.00
_cell.angle_beta   90.00
_cell.angle_gamma   90.00
#
_symmetry.space_group_name_H-M   'P 1'
#
loop_
_entity.id
_entity.type
_entity.pdbx_description
1 polymer ?
#
loop_
_entity_poly.entity_id
_entity_poly.type
_entity_poly.pdbx_seq_one_letter_code
_entity_poly.pdbx_strand_id
1 'polypeptide(L)'
;MSLTFVNHNGDRISQSRMADMRAQGAELDRKRRLTVKTDPVSVHKGWRVSGIQLGKLEKAMQAHGRLRQMAQKAGGKLPEPFDETAWLRPAKHTAVRGKAYILQEAAQQCKELTAKAGWINAQIQEI
;
A
#
# COMPACT_ATOMS: atom_id res chain seq x y z
N MET A 1 -57.42 -12.98 15.30
CA MET A 1 -57.63 -11.67 14.64
C MET A 1 -56.67 -11.57 13.47
N SER A 2 -57.14 -11.34 12.24
CA SER A 2 -56.27 -11.17 11.06
C SER A 2 -55.81 -9.71 10.95
N LEU A 3 -54.50 -9.50 10.80
CA LEU A 3 -53.95 -8.17 10.55
C LEU A 3 -54.27 -7.76 9.10
N THR A 4 -54.91 -6.60 8.94
CA THR A 4 -55.26 -6.05 7.61
C THR A 4 -54.38 -4.85 7.35
N PHE A 5 -53.61 -4.86 6.25
CA PHE A 5 -52.75 -3.76 5.88
C PHE A 5 -53.51 -2.78 4.98
N VAL A 6 -53.40 -1.49 5.29
CA VAL A 6 -54.03 -0.39 4.54
C VAL A 6 -52.98 0.60 4.07
N ASN A 7 -53.25 1.32 2.98
CA ASN A 7 -52.40 2.41 2.50
C ASN A 7 -52.62 3.70 3.33
N HIS A 8 -51.91 4.77 2.98
CA HIS A 8 -52.06 6.09 3.62
C HIS A 8 -53.44 6.73 3.43
N ASN A 9 -54.25 6.23 2.49
CA ASN A 9 -55.62 6.67 2.25
C ASN A 9 -56.66 5.76 2.96
N GLY A 10 -56.22 4.73 3.69
CA GLY A 10 -57.09 3.77 4.36
C GLY A 10 -57.59 2.61 3.49
N ASP A 11 -57.19 2.54 2.22
CA ASP A 11 -57.59 1.44 1.33
C ASP A 11 -56.84 0.15 1.66
N ARG A 12 -57.55 -0.98 1.63
CA ARG A 12 -56.96 -2.31 1.87
C ARG A 12 -55.92 -2.65 0.80
N ILE A 13 -54.75 -3.07 1.23
CA ILE A 13 -53.68 -3.56 0.36
C ILE A 13 -53.85 -5.06 0.18
N SER A 14 -54.01 -5.51 -1.07
CA SER A 14 -54.08 -6.93 -1.38
C SER A 14 -52.74 -7.64 -1.10
N GLN A 15 -52.79 -8.95 -0.87
CA GLN A 15 -51.58 -9.74 -0.65
C GLN A 15 -50.62 -9.73 -1.84
N SER A 16 -51.15 -9.69 -3.08
CA SER A 16 -50.34 -9.56 -4.30
C SER A 16 -49.56 -8.25 -4.33
N ARG A 17 -50.23 -7.13 -4.05
CA ARG A 17 -49.60 -5.81 -4.00
C ARG A 17 -48.51 -5.71 -2.93
N MET A 18 -48.70 -6.38 -1.78
CA MET A 18 -47.66 -6.49 -0.75
C MET A 18 -46.45 -7.31 -1.21
N ALA A 19 -46.63 -8.32 -2.06
CA ALA A 19 -45.54 -9.10 -2.61
C ALA A 19 -44.73 -8.27 -3.62
N ASP A 20 -45.40 -7.51 -4.48
CA ASP A 20 -44.76 -6.64 -5.46
C ASP A 20 -43.93 -5.53 -4.79
N MET A 21 -44.47 -4.91 -3.74
CA MET A 21 -43.73 -3.90 -2.97
C MET A 21 -42.45 -4.47 -2.34
N ARG A 22 -42.50 -5.72 -1.84
CA ARG A 22 -41.32 -6.41 -1.30
C ARG A 22 -40.30 -6.71 -2.39
N ALA A 23 -40.74 -7.16 -3.56
CA ALA A 23 -39.87 -7.43 -4.70
C ALA A 23 -39.19 -6.14 -5.21
N GLN A 24 -39.92 -5.04 -5.29
CA GLN A 24 -39.37 -3.73 -5.66
C GLN A 24 -38.34 -3.24 -4.64
N GLY A 25 -38.61 -3.38 -3.35
CA GLY A 25 -37.64 -3.07 -2.29
C GLY A 25 -36.34 -3.87 -2.43
N ALA A 26 -36.46 -5.18 -2.67
CA ALA A 26 -35.30 -6.06 -2.86
C ALA A 26 -34.46 -5.70 -4.10
N GLU A 27 -35.12 -5.34 -5.22
CA GLU A 27 -34.42 -4.89 -6.44
C GLU A 27 -33.75 -3.52 -6.27
N LEU A 28 -34.36 -2.59 -5.53
CA LEU A 28 -33.74 -1.31 -5.20
C LEU A 28 -32.48 -1.50 -4.33
N ASP A 29 -32.55 -2.37 -3.33
CA ASP A 29 -31.39 -2.68 -2.49
C ASP A 29 -30.29 -3.41 -3.27
N ARG A 30 -30.65 -4.30 -4.20
CA ARG A 30 -29.69 -4.93 -5.12
C ARG A 30 -28.98 -3.88 -5.98
N LYS A 31 -29.73 -2.93 -6.56
CA LYS A 31 -29.17 -1.83 -7.36
C LYS A 31 -28.23 -0.95 -6.53
N ARG A 32 -28.61 -0.59 -5.30
CA ARG A 32 -27.74 0.16 -4.36
C ARG A 32 -26.44 -0.57 -4.03
N ARG A 33 -26.48 -1.90 -3.84
CA ARG A 33 -25.26 -2.70 -3.60
C ARG A 33 -24.35 -2.76 -4.82
N LEU A 34 -24.92 -2.74 -6.02
CA LEU A 34 -24.16 -2.73 -7.27
C LEU A 34 -23.47 -1.38 -7.51
N THR A 35 -24.14 -0.26 -7.22
CA THR A 35 -23.55 1.09 -7.32
C THR A 35 -22.42 1.30 -6.32
N VAL A 36 -22.56 0.83 -5.07
CA VAL A 36 -21.49 0.92 -4.06
C VAL A 36 -20.25 0.09 -4.43
N LYS A 37 -20.42 -0.98 -5.21
CA LYS A 37 -19.30 -1.81 -5.69
C LYS A 37 -18.56 -1.22 -6.90
N THR A 38 -19.13 -0.24 -7.59
CA THR A 38 -18.61 0.22 -8.90
C THR A 38 -17.74 1.46 -8.83
N ASP A 39 -17.61 2.10 -7.67
CA ASP A 39 -16.67 3.20 -7.47
C ASP A 39 -15.42 2.70 -6.72
N PRO A 40 -14.38 2.16 -7.41
CA PRO A 40 -13.05 2.19 -6.84
C PRO A 40 -12.67 3.67 -6.80
N VAL A 41 -12.95 4.33 -5.68
CA VAL A 41 -12.42 5.67 -5.42
C VAL A 41 -10.91 5.53 -5.58
N SER A 42 -10.36 6.11 -6.65
CA SER A 42 -8.92 6.24 -6.85
C SER A 42 -8.42 7.22 -5.79
N VAL A 43 -8.26 6.73 -4.56
CA VAL A 43 -7.76 7.53 -3.44
C VAL A 43 -6.26 7.61 -3.62
N HIS A 44 -5.80 8.55 -4.43
CA HIS A 44 -4.40 8.97 -4.44
C HIS A 44 -4.07 9.47 -3.03
N LYS A 45 -3.32 8.71 -2.24
CA LYS A 45 -2.86 9.09 -0.88
C LYS A 45 -1.55 9.89 -0.94
N GLY A 46 -1.03 10.10 -2.15
CA GLY A 46 0.09 10.97 -2.48
C GLY A 46 1.33 10.20 -2.89
N TRP A 47 2.47 10.88 -2.83
CA TRP A 47 3.75 10.42 -3.34
C TRP A 47 4.73 10.19 -2.20
N ARG A 48 5.38 9.02 -2.16
CA ARG A 48 6.43 8.70 -1.19
C ARG A 48 7.76 8.56 -1.90
N VAL A 49 8.77 9.19 -1.31
CA VAL A 49 10.17 8.99 -1.69
C VAL A 49 10.77 7.92 -0.79
N SER A 50 11.34 6.89 -1.39
CA SER A 50 12.03 5.80 -0.70
C SER A 50 13.41 5.57 -1.30
N GLY A 51 14.32 5.00 -0.52
CA GLY A 51 15.66 4.65 -0.98
C GLY A 51 16.47 3.96 0.10
N ILE A 52 17.70 3.60 -0.23
CA ILE A 52 18.63 2.99 0.71
C ILE A 52 19.46 4.10 1.35
N GLN A 53 19.42 4.17 2.68
CA GLN A 53 20.12 5.19 3.44
C GLN A 53 21.64 5.11 3.23
N LEU A 54 22.29 6.27 3.17
CA LEU A 54 23.75 6.40 3.16
C LEU A 54 24.39 5.60 4.30
N GLY A 55 25.54 4.97 4.02
CA GLY A 55 26.32 4.22 4.99
C GLY A 55 25.76 2.83 5.34
N LYS A 56 24.57 2.44 4.85
CA LYS A 56 24.08 1.05 5.02
C LYS A 56 24.94 0.05 4.25
N LEU A 57 25.33 0.40 3.02
CA LEU A 57 26.22 -0.42 2.20
C LEU A 57 27.61 -0.55 2.84
N GLU A 58 28.20 0.56 3.27
CA GLU A 58 29.51 0.56 3.96
C GLU A 58 29.49 -0.27 5.24
N LYS A 59 28.43 -0.15 6.05
CA LYS A 59 28.26 -0.99 7.24
C LYS A 59 28.16 -2.48 6.89
N ALA A 60 27.49 -2.83 5.79
CA ALA A 60 27.42 -4.21 5.32
C ALA A 60 28.79 -4.73 4.86
N MET A 61 29.56 -3.91 4.12
CA MET A 61 30.94 -4.25 3.73
C MET A 61 31.86 -4.44 4.94
N GLN A 62 31.77 -3.54 5.93
CA GLN A 62 32.56 -3.66 7.17
C GLN A 62 32.17 -4.90 7.98
N ALA A 63 30.87 -5.19 8.11
CA ALA A 63 30.40 -6.38 8.79
C ALA A 63 30.89 -7.67 8.09
N HIS A 64 30.86 -7.69 6.77
CA HIS A 64 31.39 -8.79 5.98
C HIS A 64 32.91 -8.95 6.17
N GLY A 65 33.66 -7.83 6.15
CA GLY A 65 35.10 -7.84 6.43
C GLY A 65 35.43 -8.41 7.82
N ARG A 66 34.67 -8.03 8.85
CA ARG A 66 34.80 -8.60 10.20
C ARG A 66 34.53 -10.11 10.21
N LEU A 67 33.47 -10.55 9.52
CA LEU A 67 33.11 -11.96 9.41
C LEU A 67 34.22 -12.77 8.74
N ARG A 68 34.82 -12.24 7.67
CA ARG A 68 35.96 -12.86 6.99
C ARG A 68 37.19 -12.98 7.89
N GLN A 69 37.51 -11.94 8.67
CA GLN A 69 38.61 -11.99 9.65
C GLN A 69 38.35 -13.02 10.75
N MET A 70 37.11 -13.14 11.23
CA MET A 70 36.72 -14.15 12.23
C MET A 70 36.83 -15.57 11.65
N ALA A 71 36.35 -15.80 10.43
CA ALA A 71 36.45 -17.10 9.76
C ALA A 71 37.90 -17.53 9.54
N GLN A 72 38.77 -16.58 9.16
CA GLN A 72 40.21 -16.83 9.02
C GLN A 72 40.85 -17.20 10.37
N LYS A 73 40.52 -16.48 11.45
CA LYS A 73 41.01 -16.81 12.80
C LYS A 73 40.54 -18.17 13.30
N ALA A 74 39.33 -18.58 12.92
CA ALA A 74 38.76 -19.88 13.27
C ALA A 74 39.32 -21.05 12.42
N GLY A 75 40.21 -20.78 11.45
CA GLY A 75 40.73 -21.81 10.54
C GLY A 75 39.68 -22.39 9.59
N GLY A 76 38.52 -21.73 9.45
CA GLY A 76 37.42 -22.17 8.60
C GLY A 76 37.59 -21.72 7.15
N LYS A 77 36.69 -22.19 6.29
CA LYS A 77 36.61 -21.74 4.90
C LYS A 77 36.31 -20.24 4.85
N LEU A 78 37.08 -19.51 4.05
CA LEU A 78 36.87 -18.08 3.82
C LEU A 78 35.51 -17.86 3.13
N PRO A 79 34.67 -16.94 3.65
CA PRO A 79 33.48 -16.47 2.95
C PRO A 79 33.82 -15.92 1.57
N GLU A 80 32.88 -16.07 0.63
CA GLU A 80 32.97 -15.46 -0.70
C GLU A 80 33.08 -13.93 -0.60
N PRO A 81 33.70 -13.25 -1.58
CA PRO A 81 33.78 -11.79 -1.60
C PRO A 81 32.41 -11.12 -1.47
N PHE A 82 32.37 -9.95 -0.83
CA PHE A 82 31.15 -9.15 -0.74
C PHE A 82 30.71 -8.69 -2.13
N ASP A 83 29.58 -9.18 -2.60
CA ASP A 83 28.95 -8.72 -3.83
C ASP A 83 27.96 -7.59 -3.53
N GLU A 84 28.35 -6.38 -3.88
CA GLU A 84 27.53 -5.17 -3.72
C GLU A 84 26.22 -5.27 -4.50
N THR A 85 26.23 -5.86 -5.69
CA THR A 85 25.03 -5.96 -6.54
C THR A 85 24.04 -6.96 -5.97
N ALA A 86 24.54 -8.10 -5.46
CA ALA A 86 23.72 -9.08 -4.76
C ALA A 86 23.14 -8.51 -3.47
N TRP A 87 23.86 -7.63 -2.76
CA TRP A 87 23.36 -6.97 -1.56
C TRP A 87 22.30 -5.90 -1.88
N LEU A 88 22.45 -5.15 -2.97
CA LEU A 88 21.50 -4.10 -3.37
C LEU A 88 20.15 -4.67 -3.83
N ARG A 89 20.10 -5.87 -4.40
CA ARG A 89 18.84 -6.50 -4.89
C ARG A 89 17.76 -6.68 -3.80
N PRO A 90 18.04 -7.31 -2.64
CA PRO A 90 17.07 -7.44 -1.56
C PRO A 90 17.10 -6.26 -0.57
N ALA A 91 17.93 -5.23 -0.80
CA ALA A 91 18.08 -4.14 0.15
C ALA A 91 16.76 -3.40 0.35
N LYS A 92 16.28 -3.36 1.60
CA LYS A 92 15.01 -2.71 1.93
C LYS A 92 15.11 -1.20 1.75
N HIS A 93 14.28 -0.65 0.88
CA HIS A 93 14.11 0.79 0.76
C HIS A 93 13.40 1.33 2.01
N THR A 94 13.97 2.40 2.56
CA THR A 94 13.41 3.14 3.69
C THR A 94 12.78 4.42 3.17
N ALA A 95 11.66 4.83 3.75
CA ALA A 95 11.04 6.09 3.40
C ALA A 95 11.91 7.25 3.89
N VAL A 96 12.21 8.21 3.01
CA VAL A 96 12.97 9.42 3.36
C VAL A 96 12.18 10.28 4.36
N ARG A 97 10.85 10.26 4.22
CA ARG A 97 9.89 11.00 5.04
C ARG A 97 8.72 10.08 5.43
N GLY A 98 8.22 10.24 6.66
CA GLY A 98 7.07 9.46 7.14
C GLY A 98 5.75 9.79 6.41
N LYS A 99 5.45 11.09 6.23
CA LYS A 99 4.24 11.56 5.53
C LYS A 99 4.46 11.66 4.02
N ALA A 100 3.48 11.24 3.23
CA ALA A 100 3.49 11.38 1.79
C ALA A 100 3.43 12.87 1.36
N TYR A 101 3.95 13.15 0.18
CA TYR A 101 3.79 14.42 -0.52
C TYR A 101 2.45 14.42 -1.24
N ILE A 102 1.73 15.54 -1.18
CA ILE A 102 0.47 15.69 -1.91
C ILE A 102 0.77 15.89 -3.41
N LEU A 103 1.80 16.69 -3.70
CA LEU A 103 2.22 17.03 -5.05
C LEU A 103 3.40 16.16 -5.50
N GLN A 104 3.35 15.72 -6.75
CA GLN A 104 4.42 14.93 -7.37
C GLN A 104 5.73 15.72 -7.48
N GLU A 105 5.64 17.00 -7.81
CA GLU A 105 6.79 17.90 -7.95
C GLU A 105 7.61 18.00 -6.65
N ALA A 106 6.92 18.09 -5.50
CA ALA A 106 7.57 18.11 -4.20
C ALA A 106 8.29 16.78 -3.90
N ALA A 107 7.72 15.64 -4.31
CA ALA A 107 8.38 14.34 -4.20
C ALA A 107 9.60 14.25 -5.13
N GLN A 108 9.53 14.84 -6.33
CA GLN A 108 10.63 14.89 -7.28
C GLN A 108 11.81 15.71 -6.75
N GLN A 109 11.55 16.90 -6.21
CA GLN A 109 12.57 17.71 -5.54
C GLN A 109 13.22 16.95 -4.37
N CYS A 110 12.40 16.25 -3.57
CA CYS A 110 12.91 15.44 -2.47
C CYS A 110 13.78 14.27 -2.95
N LYS A 111 13.40 13.59 -4.05
CA LYS A 111 14.21 12.52 -4.66
C LYS A 111 15.58 13.04 -5.09
N GLU A 112 15.64 14.22 -5.71
CA GLU A 112 16.90 14.83 -6.15
C GLU A 112 17.80 15.21 -4.98
N LEU A 113 17.23 15.82 -3.93
CA LEU A 113 17.95 16.11 -2.69
C LEU A 113 18.46 14.83 -2.01
N THR A 114 17.66 13.77 -2.05
CA THR A 114 18.00 12.46 -1.49
C THR A 114 19.18 11.82 -2.24
N ALA A 115 19.16 11.89 -3.58
CA ALA A 115 20.29 11.44 -4.40
C ALA A 115 21.56 12.25 -4.12
N LYS A 116 21.45 13.58 -4.00
CA LYS A 116 22.58 14.47 -3.63
C LYS A 116 23.11 14.18 -2.23
N ALA A 117 22.25 13.77 -1.30
CA ALA A 117 22.62 13.37 0.05
C ALA A 117 23.27 11.96 0.12
N GLY A 118 23.49 11.30 -1.02
CA GLY A 118 24.20 10.01 -1.10
C GLY A 118 23.33 8.79 -0.76
N TRP A 119 22.01 8.92 -0.81
CA TRP A 119 21.13 7.76 -0.74
C TRP A 119 21.19 6.97 -2.05
N ILE A 120 21.18 5.65 -1.94
CA ILE A 120 21.26 4.74 -3.08
C ILE A 120 19.83 4.38 -3.52
N ASN A 121 19.59 4.30 -4.83
CA ASN A 121 18.30 3.91 -5.42
C ASN A 121 17.10 4.73 -4.90
N ALA A 122 17.22 6.06 -4.89
CA ALA A 122 16.10 6.94 -4.57
C ALA A 122 14.98 6.80 -5.62
N GLN A 123 13.77 6.44 -5.17
CA GLN A 123 12.60 6.17 -5.99
C GLN A 123 11.39 6.92 -5.46
N ILE A 124 10.45 7.19 -6.36
CA ILE A 124 9.15 7.79 -6.03
C ILE A 124 8.09 6.73 -6.30
N GLN A 125 7.18 6.56 -5.36
CA GLN A 125 6.06 5.65 -5.47
C GLN A 125 4.77 6.40 -5.09
N GLU A 126 3.74 6.22 -5.89
CA GLU A 126 2.38 6.64 -5.56
C GLU A 126 1.74 5.65 -4.58
N ILE A 127 1.04 6.17 -3.56
CA ILE A 127 0.43 5.38 -2.46
C ILE A 127 -1.06 5.70 -2.36
#